data_AF-A0A7V1XPZ0-F1
#
_entry.id   AF-A0A7V1XPZ0-F1
#
_cell.length_a   1.000
_cell.length_b   1.000
_cell.length_c   1.000
_cell.angle_alpha   90.00
_cell.angle_beta   90.00
_cell.angle_gamma   90.00
#
_symmetry.space_group_name_H-M   'P 1'
#
loop_
_entity.id
_entity.type
_entity.pdbx_description
1 polymer ?
#
loop_
_entity_poly.entity_id
_entity_poly.type
_entity_poly.pdbx_seq_one_letter_code
_entity_poly.pdbx_strand_id
1 'polypeptide(L)'
;MTPRKAPVHLLWGSDAFLLREAALELVGPEIKAREVEAGTWEGGELADLATPSLFGERRALIVTGCRSLPDQALRELADYLTRPDPEAALVLCATVPERGKAPAALAKLVEPVGTVR
;
A
#
# COMPACT_ATOMS: atom_id res chain seq x y z
N MET A 1 -0.10 19.81 -17.66
CA MET A 1 0.38 18.94 -16.56
C MET A 1 -0.67 17.87 -16.34
N THR A 2 -0.36 16.62 -16.67
CA THR A 2 -1.25 15.50 -16.34
C THR A 2 -1.26 15.34 -14.82
N PRO A 3 -2.44 15.27 -14.16
CA PRO A 3 -2.46 14.98 -12.73
C PRO A 3 -1.80 13.63 -12.51
N ARG A 4 -0.74 13.61 -11.69
CA ARG A 4 -0.02 12.37 -11.35
C ARG A 4 -0.93 11.57 -10.43
N LYS A 5 -1.35 10.37 -10.83
CA LYS A 5 -2.05 9.46 -9.91
C LYS A 5 -1.12 9.11 -8.75
N ALA A 6 -1.67 9.00 -7.55
CA ALA A 6 -0.93 8.50 -6.40
C ALA A 6 -0.42 7.07 -6.66
N PRO A 7 0.84 6.76 -6.29
CA PRO A 7 1.40 5.42 -6.47
C PRO A 7 0.83 4.45 -5.42
N VAL A 8 -0.40 3.98 -5.65
CA VAL A 8 -1.05 2.93 -4.86
C VAL A 8 -0.92 1.59 -5.59
N HIS A 9 -0.40 0.58 -4.89
CA HIS A 9 -0.15 -0.74 -5.45
C HIS A 9 -0.70 -1.83 -4.52
N LEU A 10 -1.34 -2.84 -5.10
CA LEU A 10 -1.58 -4.13 -4.46
C LEU A 10 -0.69 -5.16 -5.15
N LEU A 11 0.28 -5.68 -4.41
CA LEU A 11 1.10 -6.82 -4.80
C LEU A 11 0.52 -8.09 -4.20
N TRP A 12 0.39 -9.13 -5.02
CA TRP A 12 -0.06 -10.44 -4.55
C TRP A 12 0.77 -11.56 -5.15
N GLY A 13 0.96 -12.64 -4.40
CA GLY A 13 1.85 -13.73 -4.78
C GLY A 13 1.98 -14.75 -3.67
N SER A 14 2.74 -15.82 -3.87
CA SER A 14 2.87 -16.93 -2.91
C SER A 14 3.97 -16.76 -1.87
N ASP A 15 4.89 -15.83 -2.10
CA ASP A 15 6.06 -15.62 -1.25
C ASP A 15 6.08 -14.20 -0.66
N ALA A 16 6.03 -14.10 0.67
CA ALA A 16 6.00 -12.83 1.36
C ALA A 16 7.32 -12.05 1.22
N PHE A 17 8.46 -12.73 1.14
CA PHE A 17 9.76 -12.11 0.97
C PHE A 17 9.87 -11.47 -0.41
N LEU A 18 9.51 -12.21 -1.47
CA LEU A 18 9.53 -11.68 -2.84
C LEU A 18 8.56 -10.50 -3.02
N LEU A 19 7.38 -10.55 -2.39
CA LEU A 19 6.43 -9.42 -2.41
C LEU A 19 7.02 -8.18 -1.74
N ARG A 20 7.70 -8.33 -0.61
CA ARG A 20 8.38 -7.24 0.09
C ARG A 20 9.50 -6.63 -0.75
N GLU A 21 10.35 -7.46 -1.37
CA GLU A 21 11.41 -6.97 -2.23
C GLU A 21 10.86 -6.21 -3.46
N ALA A 22 9.81 -6.74 -4.10
CA ALA A 22 9.13 -6.05 -5.20
C ALA A 22 8.49 -4.72 -4.76
N ALA A 23 7.97 -4.65 -3.52
CA ALA A 23 7.45 -3.40 -2.97
C ALA A 23 8.54 -2.35 -2.78
N LEU A 24 9.71 -2.74 -2.26
CA LEU A 24 10.86 -1.86 -2.09
C LEU A 24 11.40 -1.38 -3.45
N GLU A 25 11.45 -2.25 -4.45
CA GLU A 25 11.84 -1.87 -5.82
C GLU A 25 10.87 -0.85 -6.43
N LEU A 26 9.55 -1.05 -6.25
CA LEU A 26 8.53 -0.11 -6.73
C LEU A 26 8.61 1.26 -6.05
N VAL A 27 8.94 1.28 -4.76
CA VAL A 27 9.12 2.53 -4.00
C VAL A 27 10.39 3.26 -4.44
N GLY A 28 11.45 2.52 -4.74
CA GLY A 28 12.73 3.07 -5.16
C GLY A 28 13.70 3.28 -3.98
N PRO A 29 15.02 3.13 -4.21
CA PRO A 29 16.04 3.12 -3.16
C PRO A 29 16.24 4.48 -2.46
N GLU A 30 15.80 5.57 -3.07
CA GLU A 30 15.92 6.93 -2.54
C GLU A 30 14.84 7.27 -1.49
N ILE A 31 13.77 6.49 -1.42
CA ILE A 31 12.66 6.71 -0.49
C ILE A 31 12.80 5.74 0.68
N LYS A 32 12.88 6.29 1.91
CA LYS A 32 12.80 5.49 3.12
C LYS A 32 11.36 5.06 3.38
N ALA A 33 10.99 3.88 2.93
CA ALA A 33 9.68 3.30 3.19
C ALA A 33 9.51 2.97 4.68
N ARG A 34 8.34 3.29 5.24
CA ARG A 34 7.88 2.68 6.49
C ARG A 34 7.25 1.34 6.16
N GLU A 35 7.57 0.31 6.92
CA GLU A 35 7.01 -1.03 6.77
C GLU A 35 6.16 -1.36 7.98
N VAL A 36 4.96 -1.90 7.75
CA VAL A 36 4.00 -2.28 8.79
C VAL A 36 3.44 -3.66 8.47
N GLU A 37 3.40 -4.54 9.47
CA GLU A 37 2.69 -5.80 9.35
C GLU A 37 1.19 -5.59 9.58
N ALA A 38 0.36 -6.03 8.65
CA ALA A 38 -1.08 -5.81 8.71
C ALA A 38 -1.73 -6.34 10.00
N GLY A 39 -1.24 -7.47 10.53
CA GLY A 39 -1.75 -8.07 11.75
C GLY A 39 -1.44 -7.29 13.03
N THR A 40 -0.52 -6.32 12.97
CA THR A 40 -0.14 -5.46 14.09
C THR A 40 -0.72 -4.05 13.98
N TRP A 41 -1.71 -3.84 13.10
CA TRP A 41 -2.29 -2.53 12.87
C TRP A 41 -3.13 -2.07 14.06
N GLU A 42 -2.69 -0.99 14.72
CA GLU A 42 -3.40 -0.38 15.86
C GLU A 42 -4.20 0.88 15.47
N GLY A 43 -3.93 1.45 14.30
CA GLY A 43 -4.60 2.64 13.76
C GLY A 43 -3.68 3.84 13.61
N GLY A 44 -3.96 4.68 12.61
CA GLY A 44 -3.16 5.88 12.35
C GLY A 44 -1.90 5.63 11.53
N GLU A 45 -1.67 4.40 11.07
CA GLU A 45 -0.52 4.04 10.25
C GLU A 45 -0.45 4.85 8.94
N LEU A 46 -1.59 5.36 8.45
CA LEU A 46 -1.66 6.21 7.25
C LEU A 46 -1.43 7.71 7.51
N ALA A 47 -1.31 8.13 8.77
CA ALA A 47 -1.20 9.56 9.12
C ALA A 47 0.02 10.23 8.46
N ASP A 48 1.13 9.50 8.38
CA ASP A 48 2.34 9.96 7.70
C ASP A 48 2.09 10.23 6.23
N LEU A 49 1.28 9.42 5.54
CA LEU A 49 0.96 9.61 4.12
C LEU A 49 0.00 10.78 3.88
N ALA A 50 -0.86 11.07 4.85
CA ALA A 50 -1.86 12.14 4.75
C ALA A 50 -1.29 13.55 5.00
N THR A 51 -0.06 13.68 5.51
CA THR A 51 0.53 14.97 5.89
C THR A 51 1.33 15.58 4.74
N PRO A 52 0.94 16.73 4.14
CA PRO A 52 1.68 17.33 3.04
C PRO A 52 3.16 17.56 3.39
N SER A 53 4.08 17.12 2.53
CA SER A 53 5.52 17.32 2.76
C SER A 53 5.91 18.78 2.51
N LEU A 54 6.50 19.44 3.51
CA LEU A 54 6.99 20.83 3.40
C LEU A 54 8.28 20.94 2.55
N PHE A 55 9.04 19.84 2.45
CA PHE A 55 10.31 19.78 1.72
C PHE A 55 10.21 18.99 0.40
N GLY A 56 9.01 18.54 0.02
CA GLY A 56 8.82 17.71 -1.17
C GLY A 56 9.37 16.29 -1.03
N GLU A 57 9.68 15.84 0.18
CA GLU A 57 10.08 14.47 0.47
C GLU A 57 8.94 13.51 0.14
N ARG A 58 9.23 12.56 -0.76
CA ARG A 58 8.34 11.45 -1.07
C ARG A 58 8.29 10.52 0.12
N ARG A 59 7.08 10.09 0.47
CA ARG A 59 6.83 9.16 1.59
C ARG A 59 6.35 7.84 1.03
N ALA A 60 6.64 6.74 1.72
CA ALA A 60 6.15 5.43 1.32
C ALA A 60 5.74 4.62 2.54
N LEU A 61 4.62 3.90 2.41
CA LEU A 61 4.18 2.87 3.35
C LEU A 61 4.06 1.54 2.59
N ILE A 62 4.73 0.51 3.11
CA ILE A 62 4.57 -0.87 2.67
C ILE A 62 3.85 -1.61 3.79
N VAL A 63 2.71 -2.24 3.45
CA VAL A 63 1.92 -3.03 4.40
C VAL A 63 2.05 -4.50 4.02
N THR A 64 2.76 -5.28 4.82
CA THR A 64 2.94 -6.71 4.61
C THR A 64 1.77 -7.51 5.17
N GLY A 65 1.59 -8.74 4.67
CA GLY A 65 0.61 -9.67 5.23
C GLY A 65 -0.85 -9.23 5.12
N CYS A 66 -1.23 -8.38 4.14
CA CYS A 66 -2.52 -7.69 4.06
C CYS A 66 -3.80 -8.55 4.13
N ARG A 67 -3.68 -9.89 4.10
CA ARG A 67 -4.78 -10.80 4.41
C ARG A 67 -5.17 -10.82 5.89
N SER A 68 -4.32 -10.33 6.78
CA SER A 68 -4.55 -10.21 8.23
C SER A 68 -5.01 -8.81 8.65
N LEU A 69 -5.31 -7.90 7.70
CA LEU A 69 -5.78 -6.55 8.01
C LEU A 69 -7.06 -6.62 8.88
N PRO A 70 -7.08 -5.95 10.05
CA PRO A 70 -8.29 -5.83 10.84
C PRO A 70 -9.29 -4.88 10.16
N ASP A 71 -10.57 -4.98 10.54
CA ASP A 71 -11.63 -4.13 9.99
C ASP A 71 -11.34 -2.62 10.12
N GLN A 72 -10.65 -2.23 11.19
CA GLN A 72 -10.23 -0.84 11.38
C GLN A 72 -9.26 -0.39 10.28
N ALA A 73 -8.24 -1.20 9.97
CA ALA A 73 -7.28 -0.91 8.92
C ALA A 73 -7.95 -0.81 7.55
N LEU A 74 -8.91 -1.71 7.26
CA LEU A 74 -9.69 -1.67 6.01
C LEU A 74 -10.50 -0.37 5.88
N ARG A 75 -11.09 0.12 6.98
CA ARG A 75 -11.81 1.40 7.00
C ARG A 75 -10.87 2.59 6.77
N GLU A 76 -9.72 2.62 7.45
CA GLU A 76 -8.72 3.68 7.29
C GLU A 76 -8.16 3.71 5.85
N LEU A 77 -7.85 2.54 5.29
CA LEU A 77 -7.42 2.42 3.89
C LEU A 77 -8.49 2.92 2.92
N ALA A 78 -9.74 2.53 3.11
CA ALA A 78 -10.84 2.98 2.25
C ALA A 78 -11.03 4.49 2.28
N ASP A 79 -10.91 5.11 3.46
CA ASP A 79 -10.98 6.56 3.61
C ASP A 79 -9.82 7.27 2.90
N TYR A 80 -8.57 6.84 3.15
CA TYR A 80 -7.39 7.40 2.50
C TYR A 80 -7.45 7.28 0.97
N LEU A 81 -7.92 6.14 0.45
CA LEU A 81 -7.99 5.88 -0.98
C LEU A 81 -9.09 6.66 -1.71
N THR A 82 -9.95 7.40 -1.01
CA THR A 82 -10.86 8.38 -1.65
C THR A 82 -10.10 9.55 -2.27
N ARG A 83 -8.96 9.93 -1.67
CA ARG A 83 -8.10 11.03 -2.13
C ARG A 83 -6.65 10.78 -1.69
N PRO A 84 -5.97 9.79 -2.29
CA PRO A 84 -4.60 9.48 -1.94
C PRO A 84 -3.65 10.60 -2.34
N ASP A 85 -2.57 10.79 -1.58
CA ASP A 85 -1.56 11.82 -1.86
C ASP A 85 -0.73 11.42 -3.11
N PRO A 86 -0.68 12.25 -4.17
CA PRO A 86 0.05 11.96 -5.40
C PRO A 86 1.58 11.84 -5.21
N GLU A 87 2.11 12.30 -4.09
CA GLU A 87 3.52 12.27 -3.71
C GLU A 87 3.84 11.19 -2.66
N ALA A 88 2.86 10.39 -2.24
CA ALA A 88 3.03 9.33 -1.25
C ALA A 88 2.69 7.93 -1.82
N ALA A 89 3.63 7.00 -1.72
CA ALA A 89 3.45 5.63 -2.15
C ALA A 89 2.79 4.77 -1.07
N LEU A 90 1.84 3.95 -1.48
CA LEU A 90 1.21 2.93 -0.64
C LEU A 90 1.28 1.59 -1.36
N VAL A 91 1.98 0.63 -0.78
CA VAL A 91 2.09 -0.73 -1.32
C VAL A 91 1.49 -1.72 -0.34
N LEU A 92 0.44 -2.42 -0.75
CA LEU A 92 -0.20 -3.48 0.01
C LEU A 92 0.30 -4.82 -0.51
N CYS A 93 0.84 -5.67 0.35
CA CYS A 93 1.37 -6.99 -0.01
C CYS A 93 0.50 -8.10 0.57
N ALA A 94 -0.07 -8.94 -0.29
CA ALA A 94 -0.96 -10.02 0.12
C ALA A 94 -0.51 -11.39 -0.38
N THR A 95 -0.11 -12.26 0.54
CA THR A 95 0.26 -13.64 0.21
C THR A 95 -0.98 -14.49 -0.11
N VAL A 96 -0.99 -15.16 -1.25
CA VAL A 96 -2.04 -16.10 -1.67
C VAL A 96 -1.41 -17.45 -2.05
N PRO A 97 -2.17 -18.55 -2.13
CA PRO A 97 -1.62 -19.81 -2.64
C PRO A 97 -1.06 -19.66 -4.07
N GLU A 98 -0.10 -20.50 -4.48
CA GLU A 98 0.55 -20.51 -5.82
C GLU A 98 -0.40 -20.40 -7.02
N ARG A 99 -1.60 -20.99 -6.91
CA ARG A 99 -2.66 -20.93 -7.94
C ARG A 99 -3.86 -20.09 -7.51
N GLY A 100 -3.61 -19.16 -6.59
CA GLY A 100 -4.56 -18.22 -6.06
C GLY A 100 -4.87 -17.09 -7.04
N LYS A 101 -5.71 -16.16 -6.60
CA LYS A 101 -6.05 -14.93 -7.31
C LYS A 101 -5.83 -13.75 -6.38
N ALA A 102 -5.73 -12.55 -6.93
CA ALA A 102 -5.74 -11.32 -6.16
C ALA A 102 -6.90 -11.33 -5.14
N PRO A 103 -6.65 -10.96 -3.87
CA PRO A 103 -7.71 -10.90 -2.86
C PRO A 103 -8.80 -9.91 -3.28
N ALA A 104 -10.00 -10.41 -3.58
CA ALA A 104 -11.05 -9.62 -4.23
C ALA A 104 -11.44 -8.34 -3.47
N ALA A 105 -11.42 -8.35 -2.14
CA ALA A 105 -11.71 -7.16 -1.33
C ALA A 105 -10.63 -6.08 -1.50
N LEU A 106 -9.36 -6.45 -1.42
CA LEU A 106 -8.23 -5.54 -1.60
C LEU A 106 -8.12 -5.05 -3.05
N ALA A 107 -8.37 -5.94 -4.01
CA ALA A 107 -8.35 -5.57 -5.43
C ALA A 107 -9.40 -4.49 -5.73
N LYS A 108 -10.65 -4.69 -5.32
CA LYS A 108 -11.73 -3.69 -5.47
C LYS A 108 -11.42 -2.36 -4.79
N LEU A 109 -10.69 -2.40 -3.67
CA LEU A 109 -10.27 -1.23 -2.93
C LEU A 109 -9.22 -0.41 -3.69
N VAL A 110 -8.29 -1.07 -4.37
CA VAL A 110 -7.14 -0.44 -5.04
C VAL A 110 -7.40 -0.10 -6.50
N GLU A 111 -8.13 -0.92 -7.26
CA GLU A 111 -8.42 -0.73 -8.69
C GLU A 111 -8.85 0.70 -9.10
N PRO A 112 -9.68 1.43 -8.31
CA PRO A 112 -10.11 2.78 -8.70
C PRO A 112 -8.96 3.79 -8.78
N VAL A 113 -7.96 3.65 -7.92
CA VAL A 113 -6.92 4.68 -7.69
C VAL A 113 -5.49 4.21 -7.95
N GLY A 114 -5.26 2.89 -8.03
CA GLY A 114 -3.93 2.28 -8.09
C GLY A 114 -3.82 1.15 -9.11
N THR A 115 -2.82 0.28 -8.91
CA THR A 115 -2.63 -0.94 -9.72
C THR A 115 -2.68 -2.20 -8.86
N VAL A 116 -3.31 -3.24 -9.37
CA VAL A 116 -3.25 -4.61 -8.81
C VAL A 116 -2.33 -5.43 -9.71
N ARG A 117 -1.28 -6.04 -9.15
CA ARG A 117 -0.32 -6.85 -9.91
C ARG A 117 0.23 -8.01 -9.10
#